data_AF-A0A9X1PX87-F1
#
_entry.id   AF-A0A9X1PX87-F1
#
_cell.length_a   1.000
_cell.length_b   1.000
_cell.length_c   1.000
_cell.angle_alpha   90.00
_cell.angle_beta   90.00
_cell.angle_gamma   90.00
#
_symmetry.space_group_name_H-M   'P 1'
#
loop_
_entity.id
_entity.type
_entity.pdbx_description
1 polymer ?
#
loop_
_entity_poly.entity_id
_entity_poly.type
_entity_poly.pdbx_seq_one_letter_code
_entity_poly.pdbx_strand_id
1 'polypeptide(L)'
;MPCHPARARELLAKGRAVVARHTPFVIRLKDREAENSVVPGVAVRIDPGSKGTGIAVTVDVDVANGDSGAVSTTRRGLVAVELRHRGAQIHKAVLQRAAYRRSRRSRNLRYRAPRFDNRRRPVGWLAPSLQHRVDTTCSTVRRLIRYFPVSELHVERVSFDTHAMSRGKNRLEASEYQQGTLVGYEVRQYLLEKWGRACAYCGTSDVPLQVEHIQPRARGGSDRISNLTLACAPCNAEKGARSVEEFLSQRPAALKRIFAQTKVPLKDAAVMNATRWQIVDQLRSMGLSVRAWSGGRTQYNRVGHGLAKTHTLDALAVGEVKDGTRIIRHPRTVLIATATGRGTYARTRSDRYGFPRLILPRTKQCSGYATGDLVRAVIPSGKYAGTWTGRVAVRTTGRFNVRSERGVAQGIHHRYIQLVQRADGYGYITREEEGAHCFADGASMRVDRSDD
;
A
#
# COMPACT_ATOMS: atom_id res chain seq x y z
N MET A 1 -23.67 -3.97 3.26
CA MET A 1 -23.07 -2.79 2.61
C MET A 1 -22.47 -1.84 3.65
N PRO A 2 -21.38 -1.12 3.34
CA PRO A 2 -20.91 -0.01 4.17
C PRO A 2 -22.08 0.97 4.38
N CYS A 3 -22.27 1.44 5.61
CA CYS A 3 -23.33 2.39 5.92
C CYS A 3 -22.74 3.62 6.61
N HIS A 4 -23.47 4.74 6.55
CA HIS A 4 -23.09 5.96 7.26
C HIS A 4 -23.01 5.70 8.78
N PRO A 5 -22.09 6.34 9.53
CA PRO A 5 -22.01 6.19 10.99
C PRO A 5 -23.33 6.47 11.71
N ALA A 6 -24.16 7.38 11.20
CA ALA A 6 -25.51 7.63 11.74
C ALA A 6 -26.39 6.39 11.68
N ARG A 7 -26.44 5.71 10.52
CA ARG A 7 -27.20 4.46 10.34
C ARG A 7 -26.67 3.33 11.22
N ALA A 8 -25.34 3.23 11.37
CA ALA A 8 -24.75 2.24 12.27
C ALA A 8 -25.18 2.46 13.73
N ARG A 9 -25.16 3.71 14.21
CA ARG A 9 -25.64 4.07 15.55
C ARG A 9 -27.12 3.75 15.73
N GLU A 10 -27.95 4.10 14.75
CA GLU A 10 -29.39 3.80 14.77
C GLU A 10 -29.66 2.28 14.88
N LEU A 11 -28.98 1.46 14.07
CA LEU A 11 -29.14 0.01 14.08
C LEU A 11 -28.70 -0.62 15.41
N LEU A 12 -27.64 -0.11 16.02
CA LEU A 12 -27.17 -0.55 17.34
C LEU A 12 -28.13 -0.12 18.44
N ALA A 13 -28.60 1.14 18.41
CA ALA A 13 -29.53 1.68 19.40
C ALA A 13 -30.88 0.94 19.39
N LYS A 14 -31.37 0.58 18.21
CA LYS A 14 -32.59 -0.24 18.03
C LYS A 14 -32.38 -1.72 18.34
N GLY A 15 -31.18 -2.14 18.75
CA GLY A 15 -30.86 -3.55 19.04
C GLY A 15 -30.88 -4.49 17.84
N ARG A 16 -30.99 -3.96 16.60
CA ARG A 16 -31.05 -4.72 15.34
C ARG A 16 -29.69 -5.25 14.89
N ALA A 17 -28.61 -4.67 15.40
CA ALA A 17 -27.23 -5.07 15.10
C ALA A 17 -26.40 -5.28 16.37
N VAL A 18 -25.27 -5.96 16.23
CA VAL A 18 -24.23 -6.09 17.26
C VAL A 18 -22.87 -5.72 16.68
N VAL A 19 -21.98 -5.19 17.53
CA VAL A 19 -20.59 -4.95 17.14
C VAL A 19 -19.88 -6.29 16.98
N ALA A 20 -19.57 -6.65 15.74
CA ALA A 20 -18.80 -7.87 15.44
C ALA A 20 -17.29 -7.60 15.51
N ARG A 21 -16.87 -6.36 15.28
CA ARG A 21 -15.47 -5.95 15.28
C ARG A 21 -15.32 -4.45 15.54
N HIS A 22 -14.25 -4.06 16.24
CA HIS A 22 -13.97 -2.66 16.54
C HIS A 22 -13.05 -1.99 15.51
N THR A 23 -12.06 -2.69 14.94
CA THR A 23 -11.17 -2.10 13.93
C THR A 23 -10.70 -3.11 12.87
N PRO A 24 -11.07 -2.92 11.57
CA PRO A 24 -12.10 -1.98 11.11
C PRO A 24 -13.43 -2.21 11.83
N PHE A 25 -14.20 -1.13 12.02
CA PHE A 25 -15.49 -1.21 12.72
C PHE A 25 -16.50 -1.96 11.84
N VAL A 26 -17.05 -3.06 12.35
CA VAL A 26 -18.00 -3.90 11.63
C VAL A 26 -19.14 -4.25 12.57
N ILE A 27 -20.36 -4.02 12.10
CA ILE A 27 -21.59 -4.47 12.75
C ILE A 27 -22.16 -5.67 12.00
N ARG A 28 -22.78 -6.59 12.73
CA ARG A 28 -23.54 -7.71 12.18
C ARG A 28 -25.01 -7.51 12.52
N LEU A 29 -25.87 -7.57 11.51
CA LEU A 29 -27.32 -7.53 11.69
C LEU A 29 -27.79 -8.85 12.33
N LYS A 30 -28.79 -8.78 13.19
CA LYS A 30 -29.36 -9.95 13.90
C LYS A 30 -30.76 -10.31 13.42
N ASP A 31 -31.38 -9.40 12.70
CA ASP A 31 -32.82 -9.38 12.43
C ASP A 31 -33.15 -9.74 10.98
N ARG A 32 -32.15 -10.10 10.18
CA ARG A 32 -32.31 -10.54 8.80
C ARG A 32 -31.15 -11.43 8.37
N GLU A 33 -31.44 -12.32 7.44
CA GLU A 33 -30.46 -13.20 6.81
C GLU A 33 -30.01 -12.65 5.45
N ALA A 34 -28.97 -13.27 4.89
CA ALA A 34 -28.38 -12.82 3.63
C ALA A 34 -29.31 -13.13 2.44
N GLU A 35 -29.97 -14.29 2.45
CA GLU A 35 -30.93 -14.71 1.41
C GLU A 35 -32.12 -13.75 1.32
N ASN A 36 -32.51 -13.17 2.45
CA ASN A 36 -33.64 -12.23 2.57
C ASN A 36 -33.22 -10.77 2.33
N SER A 37 -32.01 -10.53 1.81
CA SER A 37 -31.46 -9.19 1.64
C SER A 37 -31.00 -8.95 0.20
N VAL A 38 -31.42 -7.83 -0.39
CA VAL A 38 -30.81 -7.33 -1.62
C VAL A 38 -29.48 -6.67 -1.27
N VAL A 39 -28.37 -7.31 -1.64
CA VAL A 39 -27.03 -6.79 -1.37
C VAL A 39 -26.30 -6.52 -2.69
N PRO A 40 -26.22 -5.25 -3.13
CA PRO A 40 -25.48 -4.93 -4.34
C PRO A 40 -24.00 -5.28 -4.18
N GLY A 41 -23.41 -5.84 -5.23
CA GLY A 41 -21.99 -6.20 -5.27
C GLY A 41 -21.09 -4.97 -5.17
N VAL A 42 -19.89 -5.16 -4.64
CA VAL A 42 -18.84 -4.13 -4.63
C VAL A 42 -17.58 -4.62 -5.31
N ALA A 43 -16.80 -3.68 -5.83
CA ALA A 43 -15.47 -3.94 -6.34
C ALA A 43 -14.42 -3.64 -5.28
N VAL A 44 -13.34 -4.42 -5.26
CA VAL A 44 -12.11 -4.07 -4.53
C VAL A 44 -11.03 -3.71 -5.53
N ARG A 45 -10.54 -2.48 -5.44
CA ARG A 45 -9.50 -1.93 -6.30
C ARG A 45 -8.20 -1.82 -5.53
N ILE A 46 -7.10 -2.28 -6.12
CA ILE A 46 -5.82 -2.50 -5.44
C ILE A 46 -4.73 -1.83 -6.26
N ASP A 47 -3.99 -0.94 -5.61
CA ASP A 47 -2.76 -0.34 -6.13
C ASP A 47 -1.55 -0.86 -5.31
N PRO A 48 -0.85 -1.89 -5.79
CA PRO A 48 0.34 -2.41 -5.13
C PRO A 48 1.51 -1.41 -5.22
N GLY A 49 2.06 -1.01 -4.07
CA GLY A 49 3.23 -0.13 -4.02
C GLY A 49 4.42 -0.72 -3.26
N SER A 50 5.55 -0.01 -3.30
CA SER A 50 6.81 -0.52 -2.77
C SER A 50 6.90 -0.49 -1.23
N LYS A 51 6.20 0.44 -0.57
CA LYS A 51 6.20 0.60 0.89
C LYS A 51 4.83 0.31 1.48
N GLY A 52 3.77 0.57 0.73
CA GLY A 52 2.41 0.21 1.06
C GLY A 52 1.61 -0.14 -0.18
N THR A 53 0.43 -0.71 0.02
CA THR A 53 -0.56 -0.99 -1.02
C THR A 53 -1.80 -0.16 -0.71
N GLY A 54 -2.28 0.60 -1.68
CA GLY A 54 -3.57 1.25 -1.62
C GLY A 54 -4.68 0.26 -1.94
N ILE A 55 -5.77 0.31 -1.19
CA ILE A 55 -6.95 -0.51 -1.44
C ILE A 55 -8.19 0.35 -1.28
N ALA A 56 -9.06 0.34 -2.28
CA ALA A 56 -10.34 1.02 -2.26
C ALA A 56 -11.48 0.01 -2.46
N VAL A 57 -12.55 0.12 -1.68
CA VAL A 57 -13.82 -0.57 -1.95
C VAL A 57 -14.72 0.41 -2.68
N THR A 58 -15.23 0.03 -3.85
CA THR A 58 -16.02 0.92 -4.71
C THR A 58 -17.33 0.29 -5.13
N VAL A 59 -18.30 1.15 -5.44
CA VAL A 59 -19.49 0.80 -6.23
C VAL A 59 -19.53 1.70 -7.45
N ASP A 60 -19.79 1.09 -8.60
CA ASP A 60 -20.02 1.78 -9.86
C ASP A 60 -21.54 1.75 -10.10
N VAL A 61 -22.16 2.91 -10.28
CA VAL A 61 -23.62 3.09 -10.40
C VAL A 61 -23.92 3.77 -11.72
N ASP A 62 -24.68 3.12 -12.58
CA ASP A 62 -25.15 3.71 -13.83
C ASP A 62 -26.24 4.74 -13.54
N VAL A 63 -26.06 5.94 -14.09
CA VAL A 63 -26.96 7.08 -13.97
C VAL A 63 -27.41 7.47 -15.36
N ALA A 64 -28.72 7.38 -15.61
CA ALA A 64 -29.31 7.87 -16.84
C ALA A 64 -29.31 9.41 -16.83
N ASN A 65 -28.76 10.03 -17.88
CA ASN A 65 -28.86 11.46 -18.07
C ASN A 65 -30.22 11.78 -18.71
N GLY A 66 -31.07 12.50 -17.98
CA GLY A 66 -32.47 12.79 -18.36
C GLY A 66 -32.65 13.45 -19.72
N ASP A 67 -31.64 14.19 -20.21
CA ASP A 67 -31.77 15.00 -21.43
C ASP A 67 -31.23 14.33 -22.72
N SER A 68 -30.49 13.22 -22.62
CA SER A 68 -29.81 12.61 -23.79
C SER A 68 -30.00 11.10 -23.91
N GLY A 69 -30.61 10.45 -22.92
CA GLY A 69 -30.68 8.98 -22.84
C GLY A 69 -29.31 8.30 -22.65
N ALA A 70 -28.21 9.06 -22.60
CA ALA A 70 -26.88 8.55 -22.38
C ALA A 70 -26.72 8.07 -20.93
N VAL A 71 -26.29 6.81 -20.76
CA VAL A 71 -25.98 6.22 -19.46
C VAL A 71 -24.54 6.60 -19.09
N SER A 72 -24.37 7.30 -17.96
CA SER A 72 -23.07 7.61 -17.39
C SER A 72 -22.83 6.82 -16.11
N THR A 73 -21.69 6.13 -16.01
CA THR A 73 -21.37 5.36 -14.80
C THR A 73 -20.70 6.26 -13.76
N THR A 74 -21.17 6.26 -12.51
CA THR A 74 -20.52 7.01 -11.43
C THR A 74 -19.84 6.07 -10.45
N ARG A 75 -18.54 6.30 -10.19
CA ARG A 75 -17.78 5.54 -9.21
C ARG A 75 -17.78 6.24 -7.86
N ARG A 76 -18.15 5.50 -6.82
CA ARG A 76 -18.14 5.95 -5.43
C ARG A 76 -17.21 5.09 -4.60
N GLY A 77 -16.20 5.72 -4.00
CA GLY A 77 -15.35 5.09 -2.99
C GLY A 77 -16.07 4.98 -1.64
N LEU A 78 -16.15 3.76 -1.10
CA LEU A 78 -16.85 3.46 0.14
C LEU A 78 -15.89 3.31 1.33
N VAL A 79 -14.73 2.68 1.09
CA VAL A 79 -13.70 2.43 2.11
C VAL A 79 -12.34 2.63 1.47
N ALA A 80 -11.44 3.32 2.16
CA ALA A 80 -10.05 3.51 1.78
C ALA A 80 -9.13 2.87 2.82
N VAL A 81 -8.21 2.01 2.37
CA VAL A 81 -7.24 1.32 3.22
C VAL A 81 -5.83 1.50 2.67
N GLU A 82 -4.93 2.02 3.50
CA GLU A 82 -3.49 2.03 3.20
C GLU A 82 -2.82 0.89 3.97
N LEU A 83 -2.49 -0.20 3.27
CA LEU A 83 -1.74 -1.32 3.84
C LEU A 83 -0.26 -0.97 3.88
N ARG A 84 0.35 -0.82 5.06
CA ARG A 84 1.81 -0.59 5.19
C ARG A 84 2.54 -1.91 5.38
N HIS A 85 3.45 -2.21 4.45
CA HIS A 85 4.26 -3.42 4.50
C HIS A 85 5.44 -3.27 5.47
N ARG A 86 5.91 -4.39 6.02
CA ARG A 86 7.15 -4.47 6.83
C ARG A 86 8.31 -5.15 6.10
N GLY A 87 8.29 -5.13 4.76
CA GLY A 87 9.30 -5.80 3.91
C GLY A 87 10.74 -5.36 4.24
N ALA A 88 10.97 -4.07 4.52
CA ALA A 88 12.28 -3.56 4.92
C ALA A 88 12.76 -4.12 6.26
N GLN A 89 11.87 -4.26 7.24
CA GLN A 89 12.18 -4.85 8.55
C GLN A 89 12.52 -6.34 8.41
N ILE A 90 11.77 -7.07 7.57
CA ILE A 90 12.03 -8.48 7.26
C ILE A 90 13.40 -8.63 6.60
N HIS A 91 13.71 -7.79 5.60
CA HIS A 91 15.00 -7.79 4.94
C HIS A 91 16.15 -7.56 5.95
N LYS A 92 16.02 -6.55 6.83
CA LYS A 92 16.99 -6.29 7.90
C LYS A 92 17.17 -7.51 8.82
N ALA A 93 16.08 -8.17 9.23
CA ALA A 93 16.14 -9.37 10.07
C ALA A 93 16.82 -10.56 9.37
N VAL A 94 16.61 -10.73 8.06
CA VAL A 94 17.29 -11.77 7.26
C VAL A 94 18.79 -11.48 7.16
N LEU A 95 19.18 -10.23 6.90
CA LEU A 95 20.58 -9.80 6.88
C LEU A 95 21.26 -9.99 8.24
N GLN A 96 20.58 -9.62 9.32
CA GLN A 96 21.05 -9.82 10.69
C GLN A 96 21.30 -11.31 10.98
N ARG A 97 20.36 -12.18 10.59
CA ARG A 97 20.52 -13.64 10.71
C ARG A 97 21.74 -14.14 9.91
N ALA A 98 21.95 -13.63 8.70
CA ALA A 98 23.11 -13.98 7.90
C ALA A 98 24.43 -13.51 8.54
N ALA A 99 24.45 -12.31 9.13
CA ALA A 99 25.58 -11.77 9.89
C ALA A 99 25.91 -12.62 11.12
N TYR A 100 24.92 -13.03 11.91
CA TYR A 100 25.14 -13.94 13.04
C TYR A 100 25.73 -15.29 12.63
N ARG A 101 25.28 -15.85 11.50
CA ARG A 101 25.87 -17.08 10.95
C ARG A 101 27.30 -16.88 10.46
N ARG A 102 27.65 -15.70 9.94
CA ARG A 102 29.03 -15.33 9.57
C ARG A 102 29.91 -15.21 10.82
N SER A 103 29.45 -14.45 11.82
CA SER A 103 30.21 -14.26 13.06
C SER A 103 30.47 -15.56 13.82
N ARG A 104 29.54 -16.53 13.80
CA ARG A 104 29.78 -17.86 14.40
C ARG A 104 30.86 -18.68 13.69
N ARG A 105 31.26 -18.30 12.48
CA ARG A 105 32.35 -18.95 11.73
C ARG A 105 33.69 -18.28 11.97
N SER A 106 33.68 -16.96 12.13
CA SER A 106 34.91 -16.16 12.18
C SER A 106 35.31 -15.67 13.57
N ARG A 107 34.37 -15.55 14.52
CA ARG A 107 34.61 -14.99 15.87
C ARG A 107 34.45 -15.99 17.01
N ASN A 108 33.51 -16.93 16.92
CA ASN A 108 33.42 -18.04 17.87
C ASN A 108 34.14 -19.22 17.25
N LEU A 109 35.22 -19.70 17.87
CA LEU A 109 36.11 -20.78 17.39
C LEU A 109 35.43 -22.15 17.19
N ARG A 110 34.09 -22.24 17.33
CA ARG A 110 33.32 -23.45 17.04
C ARG A 110 32.98 -23.46 15.55
N TYR A 111 33.74 -24.23 14.77
CA TYR A 111 33.60 -24.34 13.32
C TYR A 111 32.16 -24.67 12.90
N ARG A 112 31.63 -23.90 11.94
CA ARG A 112 30.38 -24.20 11.22
C ARG A 112 30.59 -24.00 9.72
N ALA A 113 30.77 -25.06 8.95
CA ALA A 113 30.92 -24.97 7.50
C ALA A 113 29.79 -24.17 6.82
N PRO A 114 30.09 -23.36 5.79
CA PRO A 114 29.06 -22.79 4.93
C PRO A 114 28.35 -23.92 4.15
N ARG A 115 27.02 -23.93 4.18
CA ARG A 115 26.20 -24.88 3.41
C ARG A 115 25.38 -24.11 2.38
N PHE A 116 25.95 -23.88 1.21
CA PHE A 116 25.28 -23.16 0.12
C PHE A 116 24.25 -24.05 -0.58
N ASP A 117 24.56 -25.33 -0.75
CA ASP A 117 23.73 -26.30 -1.46
C ASP A 117 22.45 -26.68 -0.69
N ASN A 118 22.44 -26.46 0.63
CA ASN A 118 21.25 -26.62 1.47
C ASN A 118 20.21 -25.50 1.24
N ARG A 119 20.46 -24.54 0.35
CA ARG A 119 19.57 -23.41 0.05
C ARG A 119 18.76 -23.68 -1.21
N ARG A 120 18.04 -24.80 -1.26
CA ARG A 120 17.10 -25.09 -2.35
C ARG A 120 15.99 -24.04 -2.36
N ARG A 121 15.70 -23.51 -3.55
CA ARG A 121 14.59 -22.58 -3.80
C ARG A 121 13.65 -23.24 -4.80
N PRO A 122 12.38 -23.51 -4.43
CA PRO A 122 11.43 -24.05 -5.38
C PRO A 122 11.13 -23.06 -6.51
N VAL A 123 10.57 -23.56 -7.61
CA VAL A 123 10.04 -22.72 -8.69
C VAL A 123 8.97 -21.78 -8.10
N GLY A 124 9.00 -20.50 -8.49
CA GLY A 124 8.11 -19.47 -7.93
C GLY A 124 8.53 -18.94 -6.55
N TRP A 125 9.68 -19.36 -6.01
CA TRP A 125 10.14 -18.86 -4.71
C TRP A 125 10.39 -17.36 -4.72
N LEU A 126 9.75 -16.66 -3.78
CA LEU A 126 10.00 -15.27 -3.48
C LEU A 126 10.84 -15.12 -2.20
N ALA A 127 11.69 -14.10 -2.18
CA ALA A 127 12.36 -13.71 -0.94
C ALA A 127 11.32 -13.34 0.13
N PRO A 128 11.54 -13.63 1.43
CA PRO A 128 10.53 -13.42 2.47
C PRO A 128 9.94 -12.01 2.55
N SER A 129 10.73 -10.98 2.20
CA SER A 129 10.27 -9.59 2.15
C SER A 129 9.34 -9.29 0.98
N LEU A 130 9.47 -10.02 -0.12
CA LEU A 130 8.61 -9.96 -1.31
C LEU A 130 7.34 -10.77 -1.08
N GLN A 131 7.47 -12.02 -0.62
CA GLN A 131 6.34 -12.90 -0.28
C GLN A 131 5.41 -12.23 0.72
N HIS A 132 5.97 -11.56 1.73
CA HIS A 132 5.19 -10.79 2.70
C HIS A 132 4.22 -9.79 2.07
N ARG A 133 4.58 -9.15 0.95
CA ARG A 133 3.71 -8.18 0.29
C ARG A 133 2.51 -8.88 -0.31
N VAL A 134 2.77 -9.93 -1.09
CA VAL A 134 1.75 -10.81 -1.66
C VAL A 134 0.80 -11.30 -0.56
N ASP A 135 1.34 -11.88 0.52
CA ASP A 135 0.56 -12.44 1.61
C ASP A 135 -0.29 -11.38 2.32
N THR A 136 0.27 -10.20 2.58
CA THR A 136 -0.45 -9.14 3.31
C THR A 136 -1.52 -8.45 2.47
N THR A 137 -1.28 -8.26 1.18
CA THR A 137 -2.29 -7.75 0.24
C THR A 137 -3.43 -8.75 0.14
N CYS A 138 -3.12 -10.02 -0.14
CA CYS A 138 -4.13 -11.08 -0.22
C CYS A 138 -4.88 -11.27 1.10
N SER A 139 -4.20 -11.21 2.25
CA SER A 139 -4.86 -11.31 3.55
C SER A 139 -5.79 -10.13 3.84
N THR A 140 -5.49 -8.94 3.33
CA THR A 140 -6.36 -7.78 3.48
C THR A 140 -7.59 -7.94 2.58
N VAL A 141 -7.41 -8.35 1.33
CA VAL A 141 -8.51 -8.62 0.40
C VAL A 141 -9.43 -9.72 0.94
N ARG A 142 -8.90 -10.85 1.43
CA ARG A 142 -9.72 -11.90 2.06
C ARG A 142 -10.57 -11.40 3.24
N ARG A 143 -10.06 -10.42 4.00
CA ARG A 143 -10.86 -9.79 5.06
C ARG A 143 -11.97 -8.91 4.49
N LEU A 144 -11.68 -8.15 3.44
CA LEU A 144 -12.70 -7.34 2.77
C LEU A 144 -13.80 -8.22 2.17
N ILE A 145 -13.45 -9.34 1.53
CA ILE A 145 -14.41 -10.33 1.04
C ILE A 145 -15.30 -10.88 2.18
N ARG A 146 -14.74 -11.04 3.39
CA ARG A 146 -15.54 -11.46 4.55
C ARG A 146 -16.51 -10.37 5.05
N TYR A 147 -16.21 -9.10 4.81
CA TYR A 147 -16.98 -7.97 5.34
C TYR A 147 -17.95 -7.37 4.30
N PHE A 148 -17.69 -7.59 3.02
CA PHE A 148 -18.41 -6.98 1.91
C PHE A 148 -18.76 -8.02 0.85
N PRO A 149 -19.89 -7.85 0.14
CA PRO A 149 -20.29 -8.69 -1.00
C PRO A 149 -19.41 -8.38 -2.22
N VAL A 150 -18.12 -8.74 -2.15
CA VAL A 150 -17.18 -8.43 -3.23
C VAL A 150 -17.52 -9.29 -4.45
N SER A 151 -17.86 -8.66 -5.56
CA SER A 151 -18.15 -9.32 -6.84
C SER A 151 -16.94 -9.35 -7.77
N GLU A 152 -16.05 -8.36 -7.65
CA GLU A 152 -14.92 -8.21 -8.55
C GLU A 152 -13.69 -7.59 -7.90
N LEU A 153 -12.52 -7.93 -8.44
CA LEU A 153 -11.22 -7.42 -8.02
C LEU A 153 -10.56 -6.70 -9.20
N HIS A 154 -10.09 -5.48 -8.95
CA HIS A 154 -9.28 -4.73 -9.90
C HIS A 154 -7.91 -4.52 -9.28
N VAL A 155 -6.85 -4.84 -10.02
CA VAL A 155 -5.48 -4.70 -9.52
C VAL A 155 -4.63 -3.95 -10.53
N GLU A 156 -3.91 -2.95 -10.06
CA GLU A 156 -2.85 -2.34 -10.86
C GLU A 156 -1.71 -3.34 -11.05
N ARG A 157 -1.43 -3.62 -12.31
CA ARG A 157 -0.24 -4.35 -12.75
C ARG A 157 0.84 -3.32 -13.00
N VAL A 158 1.78 -3.23 -12.06
CA VAL A 158 3.04 -2.53 -12.28
C VAL A 158 3.79 -3.26 -13.39
N SER A 159 3.68 -2.70 -14.60
CA SER A 159 4.39 -3.11 -15.79
C SER A 159 5.62 -2.22 -15.86
N PHE A 160 6.75 -2.71 -15.38
CA PHE A 160 7.99 -2.03 -15.65
C PHE A 160 9.09 -3.04 -15.92
N ASP A 161 9.07 -3.68 -17.09
CA ASP A 161 10.12 -4.65 -17.41
C ASP A 161 11.46 -3.93 -17.70
N THR A 162 12.20 -3.67 -16.63
CA THR A 162 13.58 -3.16 -16.67
C THR A 162 14.50 -4.02 -17.52
N HIS A 163 14.20 -5.33 -17.62
CA HIS A 163 15.01 -6.29 -18.35
C HIS A 163 14.71 -6.27 -19.86
N ALA A 164 13.44 -6.11 -20.27
CA ALA A 164 13.07 -5.92 -21.67
C ALA A 164 13.75 -4.68 -22.29
N MET A 165 13.83 -3.58 -21.54
CA MET A 165 14.57 -2.38 -21.97
C MET A 165 16.09 -2.58 -21.97
N SER A 166 16.63 -3.35 -21.02
CA SER A 166 18.08 -3.63 -20.97
C SER A 166 18.59 -4.45 -22.15
N ARG A 167 17.74 -5.29 -22.76
CA ARG A 167 18.08 -6.12 -23.91
C ARG A 167 17.88 -5.43 -25.26
N GLY A 168 17.50 -4.14 -25.28
CA GLY A 168 17.37 -3.37 -26.53
C GLY A 168 16.29 -3.89 -27.49
N LYS A 169 15.37 -4.75 -27.03
CA LYS A 169 14.35 -5.38 -27.88
C LYS A 169 13.21 -4.44 -28.28
N ASN A 170 13.04 -3.32 -27.57
CA ASN A 170 12.07 -2.27 -27.91
C ASN A 170 12.83 -0.97 -28.14
N ARG A 171 13.15 -0.68 -29.41
CA ARG A 171 13.65 0.63 -29.85
C ARG A 171 12.43 1.54 -29.90
N LEU A 172 12.17 2.26 -28.81
CA LEU A 172 11.04 3.18 -28.73
C LEU A 172 11.40 4.46 -29.49
N GLU A 173 10.57 4.88 -30.44
CA GLU A 173 10.78 6.13 -31.16
C GLU A 173 10.50 7.35 -30.28
N ALA A 174 11.16 8.48 -30.57
CA ALA A 174 11.05 9.69 -29.74
C ALA A 174 9.59 10.19 -29.61
N SER A 175 8.79 9.99 -30.66
CA SER A 175 7.35 10.26 -30.69
C SER A 175 6.56 9.37 -29.75
N GLU A 176 6.95 8.11 -29.51
CA GLU A 176 6.21 7.19 -28.65
C GLU A 176 6.26 7.60 -27.16
N TYR A 177 7.30 8.33 -26.75
CA TYR A 177 7.39 8.92 -25.41
C TYR A 177 6.48 10.15 -25.24
N GLN A 178 6.13 10.83 -26.33
CA GLN A 178 5.31 12.05 -26.34
C GLN A 178 3.85 11.80 -26.76
N GLN A 179 3.57 10.81 -27.61
CA GLN A 179 2.27 10.53 -28.25
C GLN A 179 1.52 9.33 -27.64
N GLY A 180 1.91 8.88 -26.45
CA GLY A 180 0.98 8.18 -25.57
C GLY A 180 0.75 6.68 -25.82
N THR A 181 1.77 5.94 -26.26
CA THR A 181 1.73 4.48 -26.11
C THR A 181 1.80 4.10 -24.63
N LEU A 182 1.11 3.04 -24.20
CA LEU A 182 1.11 2.54 -22.82
C LEU A 182 2.53 2.34 -22.26
N VAL A 183 3.45 1.90 -23.12
CA VAL A 183 4.86 1.68 -22.77
C VAL A 183 5.60 3.01 -22.56
N GLY A 184 5.37 4.01 -23.42
CA GLY A 184 5.97 5.35 -23.29
C GLY A 184 5.53 6.06 -22.00
N TYR A 185 4.26 5.94 -21.62
CA TYR A 185 3.74 6.47 -20.35
C TYR A 185 4.41 5.84 -19.13
N GLU A 186 4.60 4.52 -19.13
CA GLU A 186 5.23 3.79 -18.03
C GLU A 186 6.70 4.22 -17.83
N VAL A 187 7.47 4.37 -18.92
CA VAL A 187 8.87 4.83 -18.84
C VAL A 187 8.94 6.28 -18.35
N ARG A 188 8.08 7.15 -18.86
CA ARG A 188 8.04 8.55 -18.46
C ARG A 188 7.69 8.71 -16.98
N GLN A 189 6.69 7.99 -16.47
CA GLN A 189 6.35 8.03 -15.04
C GLN A 189 7.48 7.55 -14.16
N TYR A 190 8.09 6.45 -14.58
CA TYR A 190 9.24 5.91 -13.89
C TYR A 190 10.38 6.96 -13.79
N LEU A 191 10.67 7.68 -14.88
CA LEU A 191 11.68 8.74 -14.87
C LEU A 191 11.26 9.95 -14.01
N LEU A 192 9.98 10.33 -14.02
CA LEU A 192 9.45 11.38 -13.16
C LEU A 192 9.67 11.07 -11.68
N GLU A 193 9.47 9.83 -11.26
CA GLU A 193 9.74 9.43 -9.87
C GLU A 193 11.22 9.33 -9.58
N LYS A 194 12.01 8.76 -10.50
CA LYS A 194 13.47 8.64 -10.35
C LYS A 194 14.15 10.01 -10.22
N TRP A 195 13.68 11.01 -10.96
CA TRP A 195 14.31 12.34 -11.02
C TRP A 195 13.58 13.40 -10.18
N GLY A 196 12.66 12.99 -9.31
CA GLY A 196 11.99 13.90 -8.37
C GLY A 196 11.10 14.94 -9.05
N ARG A 197 10.56 14.62 -10.23
CA ARG A 197 9.72 15.51 -11.06
C ARG A 197 10.38 16.86 -11.36
N ALA A 198 11.70 16.88 -11.45
CA ALA A 198 12.49 18.05 -11.75
C ALA A 198 13.44 17.78 -12.92
N CYS A 199 13.86 18.84 -13.60
CA CYS A 199 14.92 18.76 -14.61
C CYS A 199 16.23 18.30 -13.94
N ALA A 200 16.84 17.25 -14.47
CA ALA A 200 18.10 16.71 -13.93
C ALA A 200 19.25 17.72 -14.00
N TYR A 201 19.20 18.61 -15.00
CA TYR A 201 20.22 19.61 -15.27
C TYR A 201 20.02 20.87 -14.42
N CYS A 202 18.95 21.63 -14.61
CA CYS A 202 18.73 22.90 -13.88
C CYS A 202 18.01 22.75 -12.53
N GLY A 203 17.32 21.63 -12.28
CA GLY A 203 16.57 21.40 -11.05
C GLY A 203 15.17 22.02 -11.02
N THR A 204 14.74 22.74 -12.06
CA THR A 204 13.39 23.31 -12.16
C THR A 204 12.32 22.22 -12.12
N SER A 205 11.32 22.41 -11.25
CA SER A 205 10.08 21.63 -11.16
C SER A 205 8.92 22.36 -11.85
N ASP A 206 7.76 21.73 -11.95
CA ASP A 206 6.49 22.35 -12.39
C ASP A 206 6.49 22.93 -13.82
N VAL A 207 7.40 22.43 -14.66
CA VAL A 207 7.46 22.71 -16.10
C VAL A 207 7.27 21.43 -16.92
N PRO A 208 6.85 21.51 -18.19
CA PRO A 208 6.86 20.36 -19.08
C PRO A 208 8.28 19.77 -19.21
N LEU A 209 8.47 18.56 -18.66
CA LEU A 209 9.72 17.82 -18.75
C LEU A 209 9.70 16.88 -19.95
N GLN A 210 10.83 16.69 -20.60
CA GLN A 210 11.05 15.77 -21.71
C GLN A 210 11.93 14.61 -21.23
N VAL A 211 11.68 13.40 -21.76
CA VAL A 211 12.59 12.28 -21.57
C VAL A 211 13.81 12.53 -22.44
N GLU A 212 14.99 12.48 -21.83
CA GLU A 212 16.23 12.84 -22.50
C GLU A 212 17.32 11.77 -22.29
N HIS A 213 18.19 11.60 -23.28
CA HIS A 213 19.31 10.66 -23.20
C HIS A 213 20.58 11.33 -22.67
N ILE A 214 21.15 10.76 -21.61
CA ILE A 214 22.38 11.21 -20.97
C ILE A 214 23.55 11.13 -21.96
N GLN A 215 23.76 9.96 -22.56
CA GLN A 215 24.52 9.79 -23.79
C GLN A 215 23.54 9.94 -24.96
N PRO A 216 23.69 10.95 -25.83
CA PRO A 216 22.80 11.17 -26.97
C PRO A 216 22.69 9.96 -27.89
N ARG A 217 21.50 9.72 -28.46
CA ARG A 217 21.29 8.66 -29.48
C ARG A 217 22.24 8.81 -30.68
N ALA A 218 22.47 10.05 -31.13
CA ALA A 218 23.41 10.36 -32.22
C ALA A 218 24.86 9.90 -31.95
N ARG A 219 25.22 9.69 -30.67
CA ARG A 219 26.53 9.19 -30.25
C ARG A 219 26.45 7.78 -29.64
N GLY A 220 25.51 6.96 -30.13
CA GLY A 220 25.37 5.55 -29.72
C GLY A 220 24.67 5.34 -28.38
N GLY A 221 24.01 6.36 -27.83
CA GLY A 221 23.26 6.26 -26.58
C GLY A 221 22.11 5.25 -26.65
N SER A 222 22.07 4.33 -25.68
CA SER A 222 20.99 3.31 -25.59
C SER A 222 19.70 3.87 -24.99
N ASP A 223 18.56 3.26 -25.32
CA ASP A 223 17.26 3.53 -24.66
C ASP A 223 17.14 2.88 -23.27
N ARG A 224 18.25 2.43 -22.68
CA ARG A 224 18.24 1.87 -21.33
C ARG A 224 17.88 2.95 -20.32
N ILE A 225 17.10 2.59 -19.33
CA ILE A 225 16.76 3.43 -18.16
C ILE A 225 17.99 4.05 -17.47
N SER A 226 19.14 3.38 -17.51
CA SER A 226 20.40 3.90 -16.97
C SER A 226 20.92 5.11 -17.75
N ASN A 227 20.53 5.25 -19.02
CA ASN A 227 20.88 6.33 -19.93
C ASN A 227 19.77 7.37 -20.11
N LEU A 228 18.60 7.19 -19.48
CA LEU A 228 17.48 8.12 -19.59
C LEU A 228 17.36 9.04 -18.36
N THR A 229 17.02 10.29 -18.63
CA THR A 229 16.80 11.36 -17.65
C THR A 229 15.59 12.23 -17.99
N LEU A 230 15.30 13.23 -17.15
CA LEU A 230 14.34 14.28 -17.43
C LEU A 230 15.03 15.63 -17.62
N ALA A 231 14.64 16.36 -18.66
CA ALA A 231 15.13 17.71 -18.94
C ALA A 231 13.95 18.65 -19.24
N CYS A 232 14.04 19.92 -18.84
CA CYS A 232 13.14 20.94 -19.37
C CYS A 232 13.50 21.23 -20.84
N ALA A 233 12.56 21.77 -21.62
CA ALA A 233 12.80 22.06 -23.03
C ALA A 233 14.05 22.92 -23.29
N PRO A 234 14.34 23.99 -22.50
CA PRO A 234 15.57 24.78 -22.68
C PRO A 234 16.84 23.96 -22.50
N CYS A 235 16.98 23.22 -21.40
CA CYS A 235 18.18 22.41 -21.17
C CYS A 235 18.32 21.27 -22.16
N ASN A 236 17.20 20.69 -22.62
CA ASN A 236 17.23 19.63 -23.61
C ASN A 236 17.75 20.14 -24.96
N ALA A 237 17.19 21.26 -25.42
CA ALA A 237 17.62 21.93 -26.65
C ALA A 237 19.08 22.40 -26.57
N GLU A 238 19.47 22.98 -25.44
CA GLU A 238 20.82 23.47 -25.22
C GLU A 238 21.83 22.32 -25.24
N LYS A 239 21.59 21.23 -24.51
CA LYS A 239 22.48 20.06 -24.53
C LYS A 239 22.61 19.49 -25.95
N GLY A 240 21.48 19.27 -26.62
CA GLY A 240 21.42 18.68 -27.95
C GLY A 240 22.19 17.35 -28.03
N ALA A 241 23.01 17.20 -29.07
CA ALA A 241 23.82 16.01 -29.31
C ALA A 241 25.15 15.95 -28.51
N ARG A 242 25.35 16.86 -27.55
CA ARG A 242 26.54 16.84 -26.67
C ARG A 242 26.41 15.76 -25.59
N SER A 243 27.55 15.20 -25.18
CA SER A 243 27.60 14.32 -24.02
C SER A 243 27.21 15.09 -22.74
N VAL A 244 26.74 14.40 -21.71
CA VAL A 244 26.41 15.06 -20.43
C VAL A 244 27.65 15.69 -19.78
N GLU A 245 28.81 15.07 -20.01
CA GLU A 245 30.12 15.53 -19.55
C GLU A 245 30.52 16.85 -20.23
N GLU A 246 30.33 16.96 -21.55
CA GLU A 246 30.57 18.21 -22.29
C GLU A 246 29.62 19.31 -21.83
N PHE A 247 28.34 18.99 -21.74
CA PHE A 247 27.29 19.96 -21.38
C PHE A 247 27.46 20.49 -19.95
N LEU A 248 27.91 19.66 -19.01
CA LEU A 248 28.09 20.02 -17.61
C LEU A 248 29.58 20.18 -17.22
N SER A 249 30.45 20.46 -18.19
CA SER A 249 31.89 20.66 -17.95
C SER A 249 32.18 21.70 -16.86
N GLN A 250 31.39 22.78 -16.83
CA GLN A 250 31.48 23.84 -15.81
C GLN A 250 30.65 23.57 -14.55
N ARG A 251 30.00 22.41 -14.44
CA ARG A 251 29.07 22.04 -13.35
C ARG A 251 29.34 20.63 -12.80
N PRO A 252 30.54 20.36 -12.26
CA PRO A 252 30.96 19.03 -11.83
C PRO A 252 30.08 18.43 -10.71
N ALA A 253 29.52 19.27 -9.83
CA ALA A 253 28.59 18.82 -8.80
C ALA A 253 27.29 18.25 -9.38
N ALA A 254 26.74 18.88 -10.44
CA ALA A 254 25.54 18.41 -11.12
C ALA A 254 25.82 17.10 -11.88
N LEU A 255 26.98 17.00 -12.53
CA LEU A 255 27.43 15.78 -13.21
C LEU A 255 27.55 14.60 -12.23
N LYS A 256 28.22 14.81 -11.08
CA LYS A 256 28.34 13.80 -10.03
C LYS A 256 26.98 13.36 -9.49
N ARG A 257 26.05 14.30 -9.30
CA ARG A 257 24.67 14.02 -8.87
C ARG A 257 23.93 13.16 -9.90
N ILE A 258 24.02 13.50 -11.19
CA ILE A 258 23.39 12.75 -12.28
C ILE A 258 23.93 11.32 -12.33
N PHE A 259 25.26 11.13 -12.29
CA PHE A 259 25.84 9.79 -12.29
C PHE A 259 25.55 8.99 -11.01
N ALA A 260 25.43 9.65 -9.86
CA ALA A 260 24.97 8.98 -8.65
C ALA A 260 23.52 8.51 -8.82
N GLN A 261 22.65 9.36 -9.38
CA GLN A 261 21.24 9.07 -9.60
C GLN A 261 21.00 7.97 -10.65
N THR A 262 21.83 7.90 -11.70
CA THR A 262 21.75 6.81 -12.69
C THR A 262 22.09 5.46 -12.10
N LYS A 263 23.02 5.43 -11.14
CA LYS A 263 23.47 4.22 -10.42
C LYS A 263 22.53 3.79 -9.30
N VAL A 264 21.54 4.61 -8.90
CA VAL A 264 20.56 4.23 -7.87
C VAL A 264 19.83 2.97 -8.34
N PRO A 265 20.01 1.82 -7.65
CA PRO A 265 19.38 0.58 -8.07
C PRO A 265 17.86 0.70 -7.98
N LEU A 266 17.21 0.02 -8.92
CA LEU A 266 15.77 -0.04 -9.07
C LEU A 266 15.08 -0.92 -8.03
N LYS A 267 15.40 -0.72 -6.76
CA LYS A 267 14.97 -1.61 -5.69
C LYS A 267 13.45 -1.69 -5.62
N ASP A 268 12.77 -0.56 -5.74
CA ASP A 268 11.31 -0.52 -5.61
C ASP A 268 10.62 -1.10 -6.85
N ALA A 269 11.04 -0.72 -8.06
CA ALA A 269 10.51 -1.28 -9.30
C ALA A 269 10.78 -2.79 -9.44
N ALA A 270 12.01 -3.25 -9.16
CA ALA A 270 12.36 -4.67 -9.20
C ALA A 270 11.52 -5.49 -8.21
N VAL A 271 11.23 -4.93 -7.04
CA VAL A 271 10.34 -5.55 -6.07
C VAL A 271 8.91 -5.68 -6.62
N MET A 272 8.37 -4.61 -7.23
CA MET A 272 7.03 -4.65 -7.82
C MET A 272 6.96 -5.67 -8.97
N ASN A 273 7.94 -5.67 -9.87
CA ASN A 273 8.03 -6.64 -10.96
C ASN A 273 8.09 -8.09 -10.48
N ALA A 274 8.86 -8.37 -9.43
CA ALA A 274 8.99 -9.71 -8.87
C ALA A 274 7.69 -10.22 -8.23
N THR A 275 6.81 -9.32 -7.78
CA THR A 275 5.57 -9.68 -7.08
C THR A 275 4.31 -9.56 -7.95
N ARG A 276 4.40 -8.91 -9.13
CA ARG A 276 3.24 -8.55 -9.97
C ARG A 276 2.31 -9.72 -10.28
N TRP A 277 2.85 -10.81 -10.84
CA TRP A 277 2.04 -11.95 -11.27
C TRP A 277 1.57 -12.77 -10.06
N GLN A 278 2.42 -12.90 -9.05
CA GLN A 278 2.07 -13.62 -7.81
C GLN A 278 0.88 -12.99 -7.09
N ILE A 279 0.76 -11.66 -7.07
CA ILE A 279 -0.43 -11.00 -6.53
C ILE A 279 -1.66 -11.34 -7.38
N VAL A 280 -1.59 -11.15 -8.69
CA VAL A 280 -2.72 -11.42 -9.60
C VAL A 280 -3.19 -12.87 -9.50
N ASP A 281 -2.26 -13.83 -9.54
CA ASP A 281 -2.56 -15.27 -9.50
C ASP A 281 -3.17 -15.68 -8.15
N GLN A 282 -2.64 -15.15 -7.04
CA GLN A 282 -3.21 -15.39 -5.72
C GLN A 282 -4.60 -14.76 -5.56
N LEU A 283 -4.86 -13.59 -6.17
CA LEU A 283 -6.20 -12.99 -6.18
C LEU A 283 -7.17 -13.84 -7.02
N ARG A 284 -6.74 -14.34 -8.18
CA ARG A 284 -7.55 -15.23 -9.03
C ARG A 284 -7.94 -16.52 -8.31
N SER A 285 -7.05 -17.05 -7.47
CA SER A 285 -7.35 -18.23 -6.64
C SER A 285 -8.46 -18.02 -5.59
N MET A 286 -8.94 -16.77 -5.40
CA MET A 286 -10.03 -16.46 -4.47
C MET A 286 -11.43 -16.70 -5.06
N GLY A 287 -11.54 -17.13 -6.33
CA GLY A 287 -12.83 -17.45 -6.96
C GLY A 287 -13.64 -16.22 -7.38
N LEU A 288 -12.99 -15.06 -7.55
CA LEU A 288 -13.61 -13.81 -8.00
C LEU A 288 -13.06 -13.40 -9.36
N SER A 289 -13.84 -12.62 -10.11
CA SER A 289 -13.35 -11.99 -11.35
C SER A 289 -12.22 -11.01 -11.04
N VAL A 290 -11.05 -11.22 -11.63
CA VAL A 290 -9.86 -10.38 -11.41
C VAL A 290 -9.44 -9.72 -12.72
N ARG A 291 -9.48 -8.38 -12.74
CA ARG A 291 -9.04 -7.55 -13.87
C ARG A 291 -7.76 -6.81 -13.52
N ALA A 292 -6.75 -6.94 -14.37
CA ALA A 292 -5.45 -6.30 -14.19
C ALA A 292 -5.31 -5.09 -15.13
N TRP A 293 -4.83 -3.97 -14.61
CA TRP A 293 -4.77 -2.68 -15.32
C TRP A 293 -3.35 -2.11 -15.33
N SER A 294 -2.99 -1.30 -16.32
CA SER A 294 -1.67 -0.64 -16.32
C SER A 294 -1.64 0.57 -15.39
N GLY A 295 -0.47 0.88 -14.85
CA GLY A 295 -0.28 2.09 -14.04
C GLY A 295 -0.48 3.39 -14.83
N GLY A 296 -0.19 3.37 -16.13
CA GLY A 296 -0.52 4.50 -17.02
C GLY A 296 -2.01 4.83 -17.04
N ARG A 297 -2.87 3.79 -17.01
CA ARG A 297 -4.33 3.99 -16.97
C ARG A 297 -4.78 4.53 -15.61
N THR A 298 -4.25 3.98 -14.50
CA THR A 298 -4.53 4.49 -13.14
C THR A 298 -4.22 5.99 -13.05
N GLN A 299 -3.04 6.38 -13.54
CA GLN A 299 -2.64 7.78 -13.52
C GLN A 299 -3.52 8.65 -14.42
N TYR A 300 -3.84 8.21 -15.64
CA TYR A 300 -4.72 8.94 -16.55
C TYR A 300 -6.06 9.22 -15.87
N ASN A 301 -6.68 8.20 -15.29
CA ASN A 301 -7.93 8.34 -14.54
C ASN A 301 -7.76 9.31 -13.35
N ARG A 302 -6.68 9.17 -12.57
CA ARG A 302 -6.44 10.03 -11.40
C ARG A 302 -6.34 11.51 -11.79
N VAL A 303 -5.54 11.82 -12.82
CA VAL A 303 -5.32 13.19 -13.28
C VAL A 303 -6.58 13.74 -13.94
N GLY A 304 -7.26 12.96 -14.77
CA GLY A 304 -8.52 13.35 -15.42
C GLY A 304 -9.65 13.66 -14.42
N HIS A 305 -9.59 13.12 -13.21
CA HIS A 305 -10.55 13.40 -12.13
C HIS A 305 -10.02 14.33 -11.03
N GLY A 306 -8.86 14.98 -11.23
CA GLY A 306 -8.33 15.96 -10.27
C GLY A 306 -7.97 15.37 -8.89
N LEU A 307 -7.71 14.06 -8.81
CA LEU A 307 -7.43 13.39 -7.55
C LEU A 307 -5.95 13.59 -7.14
N ALA A 308 -5.73 13.89 -5.85
CA ALA A 308 -4.41 13.99 -5.24
C ALA A 308 -3.63 12.67 -5.33
N LYS A 309 -2.29 12.73 -5.31
CA LYS A 309 -1.43 11.54 -5.41
C LYS A 309 -1.27 10.87 -4.04
N THR A 310 -2.17 9.95 -3.73
CA THR A 310 -2.05 9.03 -2.58
C THR A 310 -2.29 7.60 -3.03
N HIS A 311 -1.70 6.59 -2.36
CA HIS A 311 -1.90 5.18 -2.73
C HIS A 311 -3.39 4.79 -2.76
N THR A 312 -4.22 5.34 -1.87
CA THR A 312 -5.65 5.03 -1.78
C THR A 312 -6.46 5.69 -2.90
N LEU A 313 -6.09 6.90 -3.33
CA LEU A 313 -6.70 7.56 -4.48
C LEU A 313 -6.22 6.95 -5.81
N ASP A 314 -4.95 6.53 -5.88
CA ASP A 314 -4.45 5.72 -7.00
C ASP A 314 -5.28 4.41 -7.08
N ALA A 315 -5.46 3.70 -5.96
CA ALA A 315 -6.33 2.50 -5.92
C ALA A 315 -7.78 2.78 -6.37
N LEU A 316 -8.37 3.92 -5.99
CA LEU A 316 -9.71 4.32 -6.44
C LEU A 316 -9.77 4.53 -7.97
N ALA A 317 -8.69 5.02 -8.55
CA ALA A 317 -8.53 5.26 -9.98
C ALA A 317 -8.19 4.00 -10.79
N VAL A 318 -7.76 2.91 -10.15
CA VAL A 318 -7.44 1.63 -10.83
C VAL A 318 -8.68 1.09 -11.52
N GLY A 319 -8.61 0.82 -12.83
CA GLY A 319 -9.66 0.17 -13.58
C GLY A 319 -10.05 0.90 -14.86
N GLU A 320 -11.07 0.37 -15.51
CA GLU A 320 -11.76 1.10 -16.56
C GLU A 320 -12.61 2.21 -15.95
N VAL A 321 -12.41 3.40 -16.48
CA VAL A 321 -13.31 4.54 -16.42
C VAL A 321 -13.71 4.68 -17.88
N LYS A 322 -14.92 4.22 -18.25
CA LYS A 322 -15.42 4.36 -19.63
C LYS A 322 -15.58 5.86 -19.95
N ASP A 323 -15.72 6.21 -21.23
CA ASP A 323 -16.16 7.56 -21.59
C ASP A 323 -17.47 7.88 -20.84
N GLY A 324 -17.46 8.98 -20.08
CA GLY A 324 -18.57 9.37 -19.20
C GLY A 324 -18.51 8.82 -17.77
N THR A 325 -17.59 7.91 -17.42
CA THR A 325 -17.46 7.46 -16.03
C THR A 325 -16.83 8.54 -15.17
N ARG A 326 -17.48 8.95 -14.07
CA ARG A 326 -16.94 9.96 -13.14
C ARG A 326 -16.67 9.40 -11.76
N ILE A 327 -15.46 9.58 -11.24
CA ILE A 327 -15.16 9.36 -9.83
C ILE A 327 -15.70 10.56 -9.06
N ILE A 328 -16.86 10.41 -8.42
CA ILE A 328 -17.57 11.53 -7.79
C ILE A 328 -17.38 11.58 -6.28
N ARG A 329 -16.83 10.52 -5.67
CA ARG A 329 -16.69 10.42 -4.22
C ARG A 329 -15.49 9.57 -3.82
N HIS A 330 -14.69 10.07 -2.89
CA HIS A 330 -13.69 9.30 -2.16
C HIS A 330 -13.97 9.36 -0.64
N PRO A 331 -13.55 8.34 0.14
CA PRO A 331 -13.66 8.40 1.59
C PRO A 331 -12.78 9.52 2.17
N ARG A 332 -13.32 10.29 3.12
CA ARG A 332 -12.54 11.30 3.87
C ARG A 332 -11.53 10.66 4.82
N THR A 333 -11.81 9.45 5.29
CA THR A 333 -10.97 8.74 6.26
C THR A 333 -10.33 7.52 5.65
N VAL A 334 -9.00 7.44 5.77
CA VAL A 334 -8.18 6.29 5.38
C VAL A 334 -7.87 5.44 6.59
N LEU A 335 -8.16 4.14 6.50
CA LEU A 335 -7.69 3.16 7.48
C LEU A 335 -6.26 2.73 7.13
N ILE A 336 -5.29 3.14 7.94
CA ILE A 336 -3.90 2.70 7.78
C ILE A 336 -3.73 1.38 8.52
N ALA A 337 -3.56 0.29 7.76
CA ALA A 337 -3.31 -1.05 8.27
C ALA A 337 -1.80 -1.36 8.21
N THR A 338 -1.08 -1.15 9.29
CA THR A 338 0.37 -1.44 9.37
C THR A 338 0.63 -2.88 9.76
N ALA A 339 1.29 -3.66 8.92
CA ALA A 339 1.65 -5.04 9.25
C ALA A 339 2.71 -5.09 10.37
N THR A 340 2.31 -5.49 11.58
CA THR A 340 3.20 -5.60 12.75
C THR A 340 3.66 -7.05 12.98
N GLY A 341 2.89 -8.02 12.49
CA GLY A 341 3.10 -9.46 12.68
C GLY A 341 2.58 -9.99 14.02
N ARG A 342 2.68 -11.32 14.20
CA ARG A 342 2.10 -12.05 15.34
C ARG A 342 3.18 -12.48 16.36
N GLY A 343 4.06 -11.54 16.70
CA GLY A 343 5.19 -11.73 17.60
C GLY A 343 6.44 -12.28 16.91
N THR A 344 7.35 -12.82 17.72
CA THR A 344 8.66 -13.34 17.29
C THR A 344 8.70 -14.87 17.39
N TYR A 345 9.44 -15.51 16.48
CA TYR A 345 9.82 -16.93 16.58
C TYR A 345 11.09 -17.12 17.43
N ALA A 346 11.94 -16.09 17.52
CA ALA A 346 13.13 -16.15 18.34
C ALA A 346 12.72 -16.10 19.81
N ARG A 347 12.95 -17.22 20.50
CA ARG A 347 12.66 -17.37 21.94
C ARG A 347 13.78 -16.85 22.83
N THR A 348 14.92 -16.49 22.28
CA THR A 348 16.05 -15.96 23.05
C THR A 348 16.40 -14.60 22.48
N ARG A 349 16.34 -13.56 23.30
CA ARG A 349 16.90 -12.25 22.97
C ARG A 349 18.35 -12.23 23.38
N SER A 350 19.20 -11.73 22.49
CA SER A 350 20.60 -11.47 22.80
C SER A 350 20.82 -10.03 23.25
N ASP A 351 21.93 -9.79 23.94
CA ASP A 351 22.47 -8.45 24.13
C ASP A 351 23.10 -7.88 22.83
N ARG A 352 23.76 -6.71 22.95
CA ARG A 352 24.46 -6.05 21.84
C ARG A 352 25.65 -6.86 21.30
N TYR A 353 26.20 -7.79 22.08
CA TYR A 353 27.36 -8.61 21.74
C TYR A 353 26.96 -9.98 21.17
N GLY A 354 25.67 -10.34 21.27
CA GLY A 354 25.12 -11.59 20.74
C GLY A 354 24.96 -12.69 21.79
N PHE A 355 25.19 -12.41 23.07
CA PHE A 355 25.00 -13.38 24.16
C PHE A 355 23.53 -13.45 24.60
N PRO A 356 22.99 -14.65 24.91
CA PRO A 356 21.63 -14.81 25.44
C PRO A 356 21.40 -13.97 26.70
N ARG A 357 20.36 -13.14 26.70
CA ARG A 357 19.97 -12.29 27.85
C ARG A 357 18.59 -12.63 28.40
N LEU A 358 17.63 -12.95 27.53
CA LEU A 358 16.24 -13.18 27.94
C LEU A 358 15.63 -14.34 27.16
N ILE A 359 15.04 -15.29 27.88
CA ILE A 359 14.26 -16.38 27.31
C ILE A 359 12.77 -16.00 27.36
N LEU A 360 12.13 -16.01 26.21
CA LEU A 360 10.70 -15.76 26.06
C LEU A 360 9.90 -17.06 26.32
N PRO A 361 8.76 -16.95 27.02
CA PRO A 361 7.89 -18.08 27.30
C PRO A 361 7.41 -18.77 26.02
N ARG A 362 7.09 -20.06 26.11
CA ARG A 362 6.50 -20.83 24.99
C ARG A 362 5.09 -20.32 24.68
N THR A 363 4.31 -20.10 25.74
CA THR A 363 2.95 -19.60 25.65
C THR A 363 2.96 -18.09 25.42
N LYS A 364 2.33 -17.66 24.33
CA LYS A 364 2.23 -16.24 23.95
C LYS A 364 1.05 -15.52 24.62
N GLN A 365 0.20 -16.27 25.33
CA GLN A 365 -0.92 -15.77 26.08
C GLN A 365 -0.62 -15.78 27.58
N CYS A 366 -1.12 -14.77 28.29
CA CYS A 366 -1.07 -14.65 29.74
C CYS A 366 -2.42 -14.13 30.24
N SER A 367 -3.01 -14.81 31.22
CA SER A 367 -4.36 -14.51 31.77
C SER A 367 -5.44 -14.37 30.68
N GLY A 368 -5.35 -15.16 29.60
CA GLY A 368 -6.29 -15.10 28.47
C GLY A 368 -6.03 -13.99 27.45
N TYR A 369 -4.95 -13.19 27.59
CA TYR A 369 -4.59 -12.09 26.69
C TYR A 369 -3.32 -12.37 25.90
N ALA A 370 -3.23 -11.85 24.67
CA ALA A 370 -2.01 -11.85 23.88
C ALA A 370 -1.51 -10.42 23.62
N THR A 371 -0.19 -10.24 23.48
CA THR A 371 0.37 -8.93 23.09
C THR A 371 -0.18 -8.51 21.74
N GLY A 372 -0.75 -7.31 21.68
CA GLY A 372 -1.38 -6.72 20.50
C GLY A 372 -2.90 -6.80 20.51
N ASP A 373 -3.52 -7.51 21.46
CA ASP A 373 -4.98 -7.50 21.63
C ASP A 373 -5.44 -6.05 21.93
N LEU A 374 -6.56 -5.65 21.34
CA LEU A 374 -7.24 -4.41 21.69
C LEU A 374 -8.06 -4.68 22.95
N VAL A 375 -7.86 -3.83 23.95
CA VAL A 375 -8.48 -3.97 25.26
C VAL A 375 -9.05 -2.63 25.74
N ARG A 376 -10.01 -2.70 26.64
CA ARG A 376 -10.49 -1.59 27.45
C ARG A 376 -10.07 -1.87 28.89
N ALA A 377 -9.32 -0.96 29.50
CA ALA A 377 -8.95 -1.03 30.90
C ALA A 377 -9.69 0.03 31.69
N VAL A 378 -10.35 -0.35 32.79
CA VAL A 378 -11.04 0.56 33.71
C VAL A 378 -10.30 0.51 35.04
N ILE A 379 -9.51 1.55 35.30
CA ILE A 379 -8.58 1.61 36.42
C ILE A 379 -9.18 2.50 37.51
N PRO A 380 -9.41 1.98 38.73
CA PRO A 380 -10.17 2.71 39.76
C PRO A 380 -9.39 3.87 40.39
N SER A 381 -8.08 3.74 40.56
CA SER A 381 -7.27 4.73 41.29
C SER A 381 -5.79 4.74 40.87
N GLY A 382 -5.06 5.76 41.31
CA GLY A 382 -3.63 5.95 41.06
C GLY A 382 -3.31 6.72 39.77
N LYS A 383 -2.02 6.75 39.41
CA LYS A 383 -1.48 7.55 38.28
C LYS A 383 -2.20 7.33 36.94
N TYR A 384 -2.71 6.12 36.71
CA TYR A 384 -3.38 5.75 35.47
C TYR A 384 -4.90 5.58 35.65
N ALA A 385 -5.50 6.17 36.68
CA ALA A 385 -6.95 6.10 36.91
C ALA A 385 -7.76 6.54 35.68
N GLY A 386 -8.93 5.93 35.52
CA GLY A 386 -9.84 6.18 34.41
C GLY A 386 -9.89 5.05 33.37
N THR A 387 -10.53 5.33 32.24
CA THR A 387 -10.72 4.36 31.15
C THR A 387 -9.67 4.53 30.07
N TRP A 388 -9.00 3.43 29.73
CA TRP A 388 -8.00 3.34 28.67
C TRP A 388 -8.45 2.35 27.62
N THR A 389 -8.51 2.77 26.35
CA THR A 389 -8.76 1.87 25.22
C THR A 389 -7.53 1.84 24.35
N GLY A 390 -6.98 0.65 24.11
CA GLY A 390 -5.69 0.55 23.42
C GLY A 390 -5.17 -0.88 23.34
N ARG A 391 -3.94 -1.02 22.84
CA ARG A 391 -3.32 -2.33 22.66
C ARG A 391 -2.53 -2.76 23.88
N VAL A 392 -2.75 -4.00 24.30
CA VAL A 392 -2.09 -4.58 25.46
C VAL A 392 -0.74 -5.17 25.09
N ALA A 393 0.26 -4.95 25.95
CA ALA A 393 1.50 -5.72 25.97
C ALA A 393 1.50 -6.57 27.24
N VAL A 394 1.40 -7.88 27.05
CA VAL A 394 1.23 -8.82 28.16
C VAL A 394 2.58 -9.19 28.78
N ARG A 395 2.57 -9.49 30.08
CA ARG A 395 3.73 -9.93 30.85
C ARG A 395 3.32 -11.13 31.68
N THR A 396 4.25 -12.05 31.92
CA THR A 396 4.00 -13.27 32.72
C THR A 396 3.56 -12.97 34.16
N THR A 397 3.82 -11.76 34.66
CA THR A 397 3.41 -11.29 35.99
C THR A 397 1.92 -11.00 36.13
N GLY A 398 1.12 -11.08 35.05
CA GLY A 398 -0.30 -10.69 35.07
C GLY A 398 -0.54 -9.17 35.13
N ARG A 399 0.52 -8.36 35.11
CA ARG A 399 0.47 -6.89 35.05
C ARG A 399 0.90 -6.41 33.67
N PHE A 400 0.00 -5.77 32.94
CA PHE A 400 0.17 -5.45 31.54
C PHE A 400 0.40 -3.96 31.31
N ASN A 401 0.92 -3.62 30.13
CA ASN A 401 0.94 -2.24 29.66
C ASN A 401 -0.14 -2.05 28.61
N VAL A 402 -0.91 -0.98 28.70
CA VAL A 402 -1.93 -0.61 27.70
C VAL A 402 -1.45 0.64 26.98
N ARG A 403 -1.22 0.53 25.66
CA ARG A 403 -0.85 1.65 24.80
C ARG A 403 -2.08 2.21 24.12
N SER A 404 -2.42 3.46 24.40
CA SER A 404 -3.47 4.24 23.77
C SER A 404 -2.88 5.49 23.08
N GLU A 405 -3.73 6.32 22.48
CA GLU A 405 -3.36 7.64 21.95
C GLU A 405 -2.86 8.59 23.05
N ARG A 406 -3.34 8.42 24.28
CA ARG A 406 -2.93 9.22 25.46
C ARG A 406 -1.56 8.82 26.00
N GLY A 407 -0.94 7.78 25.47
CA GLY A 407 0.36 7.25 25.92
C GLY A 407 0.29 5.81 26.40
N VAL A 408 1.16 5.45 27.35
CA VAL A 408 1.27 4.06 27.85
C VAL A 408 0.97 4.01 29.34
N ALA A 409 -0.16 3.39 29.70
CA ALA A 409 -0.46 2.98 31.07
C ALA A 409 0.31 1.70 31.39
N GLN A 410 1.09 1.69 32.46
CA GLN A 410 2.01 0.59 32.77
C GLN A 410 1.60 -0.15 34.05
N GLY A 411 1.87 -1.46 34.08
CA GLY A 411 1.70 -2.26 35.30
C GLY A 411 0.24 -2.50 35.73
N ILE A 412 -0.69 -2.44 34.79
CA ILE A 412 -2.13 -2.60 35.03
C ILE A 412 -2.47 -4.07 35.25
N HIS A 413 -3.09 -4.40 36.38
CA HIS A 413 -3.48 -5.77 36.68
C HIS A 413 -4.56 -6.25 35.70
N HIS A 414 -4.45 -7.48 35.17
CA HIS A 414 -5.34 -8.00 34.13
C HIS A 414 -6.83 -8.00 34.51
N ARG A 415 -7.16 -8.03 35.81
CA ARG A 415 -8.56 -7.93 36.32
C ARG A 415 -9.28 -6.64 35.91
N TYR A 416 -8.53 -5.57 35.69
CA TYR A 416 -9.05 -4.27 35.27
C TYR A 416 -9.16 -4.15 33.75
N ILE A 417 -8.81 -5.20 33.02
CA ILE A 417 -8.72 -5.21 31.57
C ILE A 417 -9.83 -6.11 31.04
N GLN A 418 -10.49 -5.64 29.99
CA GLN A 418 -11.49 -6.38 29.23
C GLN A 418 -11.02 -6.47 27.78
N LEU A 419 -11.10 -7.67 27.22
CA LEU A 419 -10.78 -7.90 25.82
C LEU A 419 -11.86 -7.27 24.94
N VAL A 420 -11.44 -6.43 24.00
CA VAL A 420 -12.32 -5.79 23.01
C VAL A 420 -12.19 -6.47 21.65
N GLN A 421 -10.96 -6.76 21.22
CA GLN A 421 -10.70 -7.45 19.96
C GLN A 421 -9.36 -8.17 19.99
N ARG A 422 -9.31 -9.39 19.48
CA ARG A 422 -8.06 -10.16 19.33
C ARG A 422 -7.11 -9.53 18.30
N ALA A 423 -5.82 -9.62 18.57
CA ALA A 423 -4.77 -9.22 17.65
C ALA A 423 -4.81 -10.08 16.38
N ASP A 424 -4.72 -9.45 15.22
CA ASP A 424 -4.70 -10.15 13.92
C ASP A 424 -3.37 -10.00 13.16
N GLY A 425 -2.39 -9.32 13.78
CA GLY A 425 -1.07 -9.04 13.23
C GLY A 425 -0.93 -7.67 12.56
N TYR A 426 -1.92 -6.80 12.69
CA TYR A 426 -1.91 -5.46 12.12
C TYR A 426 -2.12 -4.39 13.18
N GLY A 427 -1.49 -3.25 13.00
CA GLY A 427 -1.82 -2.00 13.67
C GLY A 427 -2.74 -1.16 12.82
N TYR A 428 -3.72 -0.55 13.45
CA TYR A 428 -4.70 0.28 12.80
C TYR A 428 -4.63 1.68 13.38
N ILE A 429 -4.59 2.66 12.49
CA ILE A 429 -4.82 4.08 12.78
C ILE A 429 -5.67 4.64 11.64
N THR A 430 -6.30 5.79 11.86
CA THR A 430 -7.01 6.53 10.82
C THR A 430 -6.25 7.80 10.46
N ARG A 431 -6.31 8.19 9.19
CA ARG A 431 -5.80 9.47 8.68
C ARG A 431 -6.88 10.12 7.84
N GLU A 432 -6.90 11.44 7.76
CA GLU A 432 -7.66 12.14 6.73
C GLU A 432 -7.05 11.90 5.34
N GLU A 433 -7.88 11.81 4.31
CA GLU A 433 -7.44 11.69 2.93
C GLU A 433 -7.06 13.08 2.38
N GLU A 434 -5.96 13.15 1.63
CA GLU A 434 -5.53 14.41 1.01
C GLU A 434 -6.52 14.86 -0.07
N GLY A 435 -6.74 16.17 -0.17
CA GLY A 435 -7.72 16.74 -1.12
C GLY A 435 -9.17 16.72 -0.62
N ALA A 436 -9.43 16.42 0.66
CA ALA A 436 -10.75 16.47 1.28
C ALA A 436 -11.31 17.90 1.48
N HIS A 437 -10.97 18.85 0.61
CA HIS A 437 -11.71 20.10 0.49
C HIS A 437 -13.04 19.81 -0.20
N CYS A 438 -14.05 19.56 0.61
CA CYS A 438 -15.48 19.77 0.39
C CYS A 438 -15.95 19.85 -1.08
N PHE A 439 -16.40 18.72 -1.66
CA PHE A 439 -17.66 18.80 -2.41
C PHE A 439 -18.75 18.77 -1.33
N ALA A 440 -19.19 19.97 -0.93
CA ALA A 440 -20.30 20.13 -0.01
C ALA A 440 -21.52 19.37 -0.55
N ASP A 441 -22.24 18.70 0.34
CA ASP A 441 -23.61 18.25 0.11
C ASP A 441 -24.43 19.44 -0.40
N GLY A 442 -24.68 19.47 -1.70
CA GLY A 442 -25.25 20.61 -2.39
C GLY A 442 -26.11 20.17 -3.57
N ALA A 443 -27.01 19.21 -3.33
CA ALA A 443 -28.25 19.02 -4.06
C ALA A 443 -29.10 18.02 -3.30
N SER A 444 -29.83 18.51 -2.30
CA SER A 444 -31.09 17.89 -1.91
C SER A 444 -32.04 17.99 -3.11
N MET A 445 -31.99 17.01 -4.02
CA MET A 445 -33.19 16.67 -4.77
C MET A 445 -34.17 16.11 -3.75
N ARG A 446 -35.09 16.96 -3.32
CA ARG A 446 -36.38 16.53 -2.78
C ARG A 446 -36.94 15.56 -3.81
N VAL A 447 -36.96 14.28 -3.49
CA VAL A 447 -37.90 13.37 -4.13
C VAL A 447 -39.23 13.76 -3.51
N ASP A 448 -40.06 14.42 -4.31
CA ASP A 448 -41.44 14.67 -3.97
C ASP A 448 -42.06 13.36 -3.47
N ARG A 449 -42.56 13.39 -2.24
CA ARG A 449 -43.64 12.51 -1.83
C ARG A 449 -44.84 12.97 -2.66
N SER A 450 -45.08 12.28 -3.76
CA SER A 450 -46.43 12.21 -4.33
C SER A 450 -47.09 10.96 -3.74
N ASP A 451 -48.31 11.20 -3.30
CA ASP A 451 -49.24 10.23 -2.73
C ASP A 451 -49.53 9.08 -3.72
N ASP A 452 -49.39 7.85 -3.23
CA ASP A 452 -50.33 6.71 -3.36
C ASP A 452 -49.73 5.44 -2.73
#